data_AF-A0A7W2JGA2-F1
#
_entry.id   AF-A0A7W2JGA2-F1
#
_cell.length_a   1.000
_cell.length_b   1.000
_cell.length_c   1.000
_cell.angle_alpha   90.00
_cell.angle_beta   90.00
_cell.angle_gamma   90.00
#
_symmetry.space_group_name_H-M   'P 1'
#
loop_
_entity.id
_entity.type
_entity.pdbx_description
1 polymer ?
#
loop_
_entity_poly.entity_id
_entity_poly.type
_entity_poly.pdbx_seq_one_letter_code
_entity_poly.pdbx_strand_id
1 'polypeptide(L)'
;MGASITLAGESLIAQKQGAQQKLEVARFVLANVPGLDVSGAVNRAGTKPPAAQIVHTASVTRRGYVSPRQVIYSLMITSEVGDWDFNWIGLETTEGVLLAVAYVPLQQKRRNIPPTQIGNNITRNFLVEFSGAQQLTGITVDASTWQHDFTVRLTGIDERERLSNRDVYGRACFFQDGLQLERNDFGLFQLKSGTAYVEGIRVALAAASIVQLPALPATAWLDVCLTHEGSEVLAGWTVVFGAAKADYLDTNSRWHYLVKLADIAADGAITDLRAWQPISSALIDHFAARNGDYEQLRARATTKEDVGLDQIPNAISDDPDTDSSEILATTRALRSLKASVNSALVGMVAHFPTTSAPPGWLRANGASVSRVAYAELFTRIGTLFGSDSPSTFKLPDLRAEFIRGWDDGRGQDAGRALGSWAASQNLLHDHEAEVLPGGAHDHELEFPRDLVKQHDGEDDDAVIGDEIEQGTQLVRTSMAPDHTHGVKVQASGGNESRPRSIALLACIKY
;
A
#
# COMPACT_ATOMS: atom_id res chain seq x y z
N MET A 1 64.17 6.89 -29.66
CA MET A 1 64.91 6.18 -30.73
C MET A 1 63.89 5.56 -31.67
N GLY A 2 63.89 6.01 -32.92
CA GLY A 2 62.87 5.63 -33.91
C GLY A 2 63.06 4.21 -34.44
N ALA A 3 61.98 3.62 -34.93
CA ALA A 3 62.05 2.39 -35.69
C ALA A 3 62.94 2.57 -36.93
N SER A 4 63.73 1.56 -37.26
CA SER A 4 64.59 1.54 -38.44
C SER A 4 64.16 0.43 -39.38
N ILE A 5 63.99 0.76 -40.67
CA ILE A 5 63.75 -0.24 -41.72
C ILE A 5 65.00 -1.10 -41.85
N THR A 6 64.87 -2.42 -41.90
CA THR A 6 66.02 -3.32 -42.11
C THR A 6 66.49 -3.29 -43.57
N LEU A 7 67.69 -3.79 -43.86
CA LEU A 7 68.18 -3.91 -45.24
C LEU A 7 67.28 -4.84 -46.08
N ALA A 8 66.74 -5.89 -45.46
CA ALA A 8 65.76 -6.78 -46.10
C ALA A 8 64.43 -6.05 -46.38
N GLY A 9 63.98 -5.21 -45.46
CA GLY A 9 62.80 -4.36 -45.62
C GLY A 9 62.96 -3.33 -46.73
N GLU A 10 64.13 -2.67 -46.81
CA GLU A 10 64.45 -1.74 -47.91
C GLU A 10 64.42 -2.43 -49.27
N SER A 11 65.03 -3.63 -49.34
CA SER A 11 65.03 -4.43 -50.57
C SER A 11 63.61 -4.81 -51.01
N LEU A 12 62.78 -5.23 -50.04
CA LEU A 12 61.38 -5.56 -50.32
C LEU A 12 60.57 -4.32 -50.74
N ILE A 13 60.77 -3.17 -50.09
CA ILE A 13 60.11 -1.90 -50.48
C ILE A 13 60.47 -1.57 -51.93
N ALA A 14 61.75 -1.60 -52.31
CA ALA A 14 62.20 -1.31 -53.67
C ALA A 14 61.62 -2.31 -54.69
N GLN A 15 61.60 -3.60 -54.35
CA GLN A 15 61.00 -4.64 -55.19
C GLN A 15 59.51 -4.40 -55.42
N LYS A 16 58.75 -4.13 -54.35
CA LYS A 16 57.30 -3.88 -54.41
C LYS A 16 56.98 -2.60 -55.17
N GLN A 17 57.78 -1.55 -55.00
CA GLN A 17 57.65 -0.30 -55.76
C GLN A 17 57.87 -0.52 -57.25
N GLY A 18 58.95 -1.20 -57.64
CA GLY A 18 59.25 -1.50 -59.04
C GLY A 18 58.20 -2.39 -59.70
N ALA A 19 57.61 -3.33 -58.95
CA ALA A 19 56.55 -4.22 -59.42
C ALA A 19 55.13 -3.65 -59.30
N GLN A 20 54.96 -2.43 -58.79
CA GLN A 20 53.67 -1.81 -58.47
C GLN A 20 52.76 -2.71 -57.61
N GLN A 21 53.36 -3.46 -56.68
CA GLN A 21 52.64 -4.35 -55.77
C GLN A 21 52.47 -3.72 -54.39
N LYS A 22 51.36 -4.06 -53.72
CA LYS A 22 51.11 -3.60 -52.35
C LYS A 22 52.13 -4.22 -51.39
N LEU A 23 52.69 -3.40 -50.50
CA LEU A 23 53.44 -3.83 -49.33
C LEU A 23 52.48 -4.05 -48.16
N GLU A 24 52.41 -5.26 -47.62
CA GLU A 24 51.53 -5.57 -46.50
C GLU A 24 52.27 -6.07 -45.27
N VAL A 25 52.11 -5.35 -44.16
CA VAL A 25 52.60 -5.77 -42.84
C VAL A 25 51.58 -6.72 -42.22
N ALA A 26 52.01 -7.94 -41.90
CA ALA A 26 51.16 -8.97 -41.34
C ALA A 26 51.04 -8.85 -39.82
N ARG A 27 52.17 -8.71 -39.13
CA ARG A 27 52.22 -8.89 -37.67
C ARG A 27 53.38 -8.13 -37.01
N PHE A 28 53.19 -7.89 -35.72
CA PHE A 28 54.24 -7.52 -34.79
C PHE A 28 54.88 -8.78 -34.19
N VAL A 29 56.19 -8.73 -33.99
CA VAL A 29 56.97 -9.73 -33.28
C VAL A 29 57.64 -9.05 -32.09
N LEU A 30 57.37 -9.54 -30.88
CA LEU A 30 57.94 -9.05 -29.64
C LEU A 30 58.92 -10.09 -29.10
N ALA A 31 60.11 -9.64 -28.72
CA ALA A 31 61.16 -10.51 -28.21
C ALA A 31 61.87 -9.91 -27.00
N ASN A 32 62.38 -10.80 -26.15
CA ASN A 32 63.31 -10.48 -25.08
C ASN A 32 64.71 -10.92 -25.51
N VAL A 33 65.56 -9.97 -25.87
CA VAL A 33 66.93 -10.20 -26.32
C VAL A 33 67.89 -9.85 -25.17
N PRO A 34 68.50 -10.85 -24.50
CA PRO A 34 69.40 -10.59 -23.38
C PRO A 34 70.61 -9.75 -23.80
N GLY A 35 70.98 -8.76 -23.00
CA GLY A 35 72.15 -7.92 -23.25
C GLY A 35 72.01 -6.96 -24.44
N LEU A 36 70.80 -6.77 -24.98
CA LEU A 36 70.57 -5.82 -26.07
C LEU A 36 70.90 -4.39 -25.63
N ASP A 37 71.80 -3.73 -26.35
CA ASP A 37 72.03 -2.30 -26.22
C ASP A 37 70.87 -1.52 -26.84
N VAL A 38 69.90 -1.15 -26.00
CA VAL A 38 68.71 -0.38 -26.38
C VAL A 38 69.01 1.10 -26.61
N SER A 39 70.23 1.56 -26.27
CA SER A 39 70.67 2.95 -26.46
C SER A 39 71.46 3.16 -27.76
N GLY A 40 71.96 2.08 -28.35
CA GLY A 40 72.67 2.07 -29.61
C GLY A 40 71.75 2.11 -30.84
N ALA A 41 72.37 2.21 -32.02
CA ALA A 41 71.66 2.14 -33.29
C ALA A 41 71.07 0.75 -33.54
N VAL A 42 69.88 0.70 -34.13
CA VAL A 42 69.25 -0.58 -34.52
C VAL A 42 70.10 -1.28 -35.58
N ASN A 43 70.43 -2.56 -35.38
CA ASN A 43 71.13 -3.35 -36.37
C ASN A 43 70.22 -3.64 -37.58
N ARG A 44 70.37 -2.84 -38.64
CA ARG A 44 69.57 -2.95 -39.86
C ARG A 44 69.86 -4.20 -40.69
N ALA A 45 71.02 -4.84 -40.51
CA ALA A 45 71.37 -6.11 -41.14
C ALA A 45 70.92 -7.33 -40.31
N GLY A 46 70.39 -7.08 -39.10
CA GLY A 46 69.96 -8.14 -38.19
C GLY A 46 68.76 -8.92 -38.72
N THR A 47 68.73 -10.21 -38.40
CA THR A 47 67.58 -11.08 -38.65
C THR A 47 66.60 -11.04 -37.49
N LYS A 48 65.47 -11.73 -37.63
CA LYS A 48 64.55 -11.98 -36.51
C LYS A 48 65.31 -12.68 -35.37
N PRO A 49 65.04 -12.31 -34.10
CA PRO A 49 65.59 -13.05 -32.95
C PRO A 49 65.25 -14.55 -33.02
N PRO A 50 66.08 -15.43 -32.44
CA PRO A 50 65.80 -16.86 -32.33
C PRO A 50 64.43 -17.12 -31.67
N ALA A 51 63.77 -18.22 -32.05
CA ALA A 51 62.42 -18.54 -31.59
C ALA A 51 62.28 -18.54 -30.04
N ALA A 52 63.32 -18.98 -29.32
CA ALA A 52 63.33 -18.99 -27.86
C ALA A 52 63.30 -17.59 -27.20
N GLN A 53 63.64 -16.53 -27.95
CA GLN A 53 63.60 -15.15 -27.48
C GLN A 53 62.30 -14.43 -27.85
N ILE A 54 61.51 -14.98 -28.78
CA ILE A 54 60.23 -14.40 -29.19
C ILE A 54 59.20 -14.73 -28.12
N VAL A 55 58.69 -13.70 -27.45
CA VAL A 55 57.73 -13.85 -26.35
C VAL A 55 56.28 -13.69 -26.81
N HIS A 56 56.04 -12.94 -27.89
CA HIS A 56 54.70 -12.78 -28.42
C HIS A 56 54.70 -12.38 -29.89
N THR A 57 53.71 -12.85 -30.65
CA THR A 57 53.47 -12.44 -32.03
C THR A 57 51.98 -12.16 -32.18
N ALA A 58 51.64 -11.02 -32.78
CA ALA A 58 50.25 -10.61 -32.94
C ALA A 58 50.03 -9.82 -34.23
N SER A 59 48.87 -10.02 -34.86
CA SER A 59 48.47 -9.26 -36.04
C SER A 59 48.37 -7.77 -35.72
N VAL A 60 48.61 -6.94 -36.74
CA VAL A 60 48.40 -5.48 -36.65
C VAL A 60 46.95 -5.18 -36.24
N THR A 61 46.74 -4.45 -35.15
CA THR A 61 45.39 -4.08 -34.66
C THR A 61 44.81 -2.90 -35.44
N ARG A 62 45.62 -1.88 -35.73
CA ARG A 62 45.24 -0.72 -36.57
C ARG A 62 46.39 -0.28 -37.46
N ARG A 63 46.08 0.32 -38.61
CA ARG A 63 47.05 0.91 -39.55
C ARG A 63 46.53 2.25 -40.07
N GLY A 64 47.40 3.25 -40.14
CA GLY A 64 47.04 4.62 -40.53
C GLY A 64 48.19 5.33 -41.23
N TYR A 65 47.92 6.37 -42.01
CA TYR A 65 48.96 7.23 -42.59
C TYR A 65 49.08 8.53 -41.77
N VAL A 66 50.30 9.05 -41.65
CA VAL A 66 50.58 10.35 -41.02
C VAL A 66 50.89 11.40 -42.11
N SER A 67 51.58 10.97 -43.15
CA SER A 67 51.86 11.74 -44.36
C SER A 67 52.06 10.77 -45.53
N PRO A 68 52.17 11.23 -46.79
CA PRO A 68 52.44 10.34 -47.93
C PRO A 68 53.70 9.47 -47.78
N ARG A 69 54.65 9.86 -46.92
CA ARG A 69 55.91 9.14 -46.65
C ARG A 69 55.93 8.36 -45.33
N GLN A 70 54.89 8.47 -44.51
CA GLN A 70 54.87 7.90 -43.17
C GLN A 70 53.58 7.15 -42.91
N VAL A 71 53.71 5.87 -42.56
CA VAL A 71 52.61 5.03 -42.12
C VAL A 71 52.88 4.49 -40.73
N ILE A 72 51.83 4.29 -39.97
CA ILE A 72 51.91 3.82 -38.59
C ILE A 72 51.09 2.55 -38.44
N TYR A 73 51.68 1.58 -37.75
CA TYR A 73 51.02 0.35 -37.35
C TYR A 73 50.86 0.36 -35.84
N SER A 74 49.70 -0.07 -35.35
CA SER A 74 49.40 -0.14 -33.92
C SER A 74 49.11 -1.57 -33.52
N LEU A 75 49.65 -1.96 -32.38
CA LEU A 75 49.38 -3.19 -31.67
C LEU A 75 48.75 -2.84 -30.32
N MET A 76 47.57 -3.39 -30.04
CA MET A 76 46.93 -3.33 -28.73
C MET A 76 46.84 -4.74 -28.15
N ILE A 77 47.42 -4.91 -26.98
CA ILE A 77 47.42 -6.17 -26.22
C ILE A 77 46.65 -5.91 -24.93
N THR A 78 45.56 -6.64 -24.73
CA THR A 78 44.71 -6.50 -23.54
C THR A 78 45.35 -7.14 -22.31
N SER A 79 44.80 -6.82 -21.15
CA SER A 79 45.23 -7.31 -19.85
C SER A 79 45.00 -8.81 -19.68
N GLU A 80 44.31 -9.48 -20.61
CA GLU A 80 44.06 -10.92 -20.58
C GLU A 80 45.21 -11.76 -21.14
N VAL A 81 46.15 -11.14 -21.87
CA VAL A 81 47.26 -11.82 -22.53
C VAL A 81 48.46 -11.94 -21.59
N GLY A 82 49.11 -13.11 -21.61
CA GLY A 82 50.04 -13.67 -20.60
C GLY A 82 51.22 -12.82 -20.11
N ASP A 83 52.08 -13.47 -19.33
CA ASP A 83 53.18 -12.82 -18.59
C ASP A 83 54.51 -12.99 -19.32
N TRP A 84 55.13 -11.88 -19.70
CA TRP A 84 56.43 -11.86 -20.37
C TRP A 84 57.02 -10.46 -20.40
N ASP A 85 58.33 -10.39 -20.61
CA ASP A 85 59.07 -9.15 -20.78
C ASP A 85 59.61 -9.07 -22.20
N PHE A 86 59.80 -7.87 -22.74
CA PHE A 86 60.35 -7.66 -24.08
C PHE A 86 61.13 -6.36 -24.17
N ASN A 87 62.17 -6.33 -25.00
CA ASN A 87 62.99 -5.14 -25.28
C ASN A 87 63.21 -4.92 -26.79
N TRP A 88 62.60 -5.77 -27.61
CA TRP A 88 62.74 -5.77 -29.06
C TRP A 88 61.37 -5.87 -29.74
N ILE A 89 61.14 -5.05 -30.75
CA ILE A 89 59.90 -5.00 -31.52
C ILE A 89 60.25 -5.06 -33.01
N GLY A 90 59.63 -5.98 -33.74
CA GLY A 90 59.77 -6.11 -35.18
C GLY A 90 58.42 -6.07 -35.90
N LEU A 91 58.42 -5.49 -37.10
CA LEU A 91 57.32 -5.60 -38.05
C LEU A 91 57.67 -6.62 -39.12
N GLU A 92 56.81 -7.61 -39.30
CA GLU A 92 56.96 -8.65 -40.31
C GLU A 92 55.88 -8.53 -41.39
N THR A 93 56.30 -8.64 -42.65
CA THR A 93 55.39 -8.62 -43.81
C THR A 93 54.71 -9.97 -44.03
N THR A 94 53.70 -10.01 -44.90
CA THR A 94 53.01 -11.25 -45.30
C THR A 94 53.95 -12.24 -45.99
N GLU A 95 55.04 -11.77 -46.60
CA GLU A 95 56.09 -12.58 -47.20
C GLU A 95 57.13 -13.11 -46.18
N GLY A 96 56.94 -12.86 -44.88
CA GLY A 96 57.88 -13.29 -43.84
C GLY A 96 59.16 -12.45 -43.76
N VAL A 97 59.18 -11.27 -44.39
CA VAL A 97 60.33 -10.36 -44.35
C VAL A 97 60.21 -9.47 -43.12
N LEU A 98 61.29 -9.37 -42.36
CA LEU A 98 61.40 -8.42 -41.26
C LEU A 98 61.57 -7.00 -41.81
N LEU A 99 60.49 -6.24 -41.90
CA LEU A 99 60.45 -4.92 -42.52
C LEU A 99 61.24 -3.87 -41.71
N ALA A 100 60.95 -3.77 -40.42
CA ALA A 100 61.51 -2.73 -39.56
C ALA A 100 61.62 -3.21 -38.12
N VAL A 101 62.55 -2.63 -37.38
CA VAL A 101 62.90 -3.00 -36.00
C VAL A 101 63.03 -1.77 -35.12
N ALA A 102 62.61 -1.90 -33.86
CA ALA A 102 62.83 -0.91 -32.82
C ALA A 102 63.30 -1.59 -31.54
N TYR A 103 64.24 -0.96 -30.84
CA TYR A 103 64.66 -1.37 -29.50
C TYR A 103 63.99 -0.47 -28.47
N VAL A 104 63.55 -1.06 -27.37
CA VAL A 104 62.90 -0.37 -26.27
C VAL A 104 63.53 -0.83 -24.96
N PRO A 105 63.63 0.02 -23.92
CA PRO A 105 63.97 -0.44 -22.58
C PRO A 105 63.07 -1.61 -22.18
N LEU A 106 63.54 -2.53 -21.34
CA LEU A 106 62.78 -3.72 -20.96
C LEU A 106 61.36 -3.36 -20.50
N GLN A 107 60.36 -3.86 -21.22
CA GLN A 107 58.95 -3.63 -20.98
C GLN A 107 58.34 -4.89 -20.39
N GLN A 108 57.43 -4.73 -19.43
CA GLN A 108 56.77 -5.84 -18.75
C GLN A 108 55.30 -5.92 -19.16
N LYS A 109 54.86 -7.10 -19.62
CA LYS A 109 53.45 -7.46 -19.80
C LYS A 109 53.04 -8.44 -18.70
N ARG A 110 51.98 -8.10 -17.99
CA ARG A 110 51.36 -8.93 -16.95
C ARG A 110 49.87 -9.11 -17.27
N ARG A 111 49.40 -10.33 -17.09
CA ARG A 111 48.02 -10.74 -17.21
C ARG A 111 47.26 -10.38 -15.94
N ASN A 112 46.02 -9.96 -16.09
CA ASN A 112 45.13 -9.66 -14.98
C ASN A 112 44.60 -10.97 -14.39
N ILE A 113 44.95 -11.25 -13.14
CA ILE A 113 44.48 -12.42 -12.37
C ILE A 113 44.07 -11.94 -10.97
N PRO A 114 42.91 -11.26 -10.82
CA PRO A 114 42.47 -10.77 -9.52
C PRO A 114 42.14 -11.93 -8.55
N PRO A 115 42.43 -11.79 -7.24
CA PRO A 115 43.09 -10.66 -6.59
C PRO A 115 44.63 -10.72 -6.62
N THR A 116 45.20 -11.80 -7.17
CA THR A 116 46.63 -12.13 -7.05
C THR A 116 47.59 -11.29 -7.89
N GLN A 117 47.14 -10.75 -9.02
CA GLN A 117 47.98 -9.98 -9.94
C GLN A 117 47.13 -8.97 -10.71
N ILE A 118 47.53 -7.69 -10.67
CA ILE A 118 46.95 -6.65 -11.51
C ILE A 118 47.66 -6.68 -12.86
N GLY A 119 46.90 -6.87 -13.94
CA GLY A 119 47.42 -6.88 -15.30
C GLY A 119 47.51 -5.49 -15.92
N ASN A 120 48.24 -5.39 -17.03
CA ASN A 120 48.33 -4.16 -17.82
C ASN A 120 47.92 -4.37 -19.28
N ASN A 121 47.34 -3.33 -19.89
CA ASN A 121 47.19 -3.22 -21.33
C ASN A 121 48.48 -2.63 -21.91
N ILE A 122 48.91 -3.11 -23.08
CA ILE A 122 50.05 -2.54 -23.81
C ILE A 122 49.59 -2.07 -25.19
N THR A 123 49.83 -0.80 -25.48
CA THR A 123 49.69 -0.24 -26.82
C THR A 123 51.07 0.12 -27.36
N ARG A 124 51.37 -0.32 -28.59
CA ARG A 124 52.60 0.02 -29.31
C ARG A 124 52.27 0.57 -30.68
N ASN A 125 52.72 1.80 -30.92
CA ASN A 125 52.64 2.45 -32.21
C ASN A 125 54.02 2.41 -32.86
N PHE A 126 54.07 1.99 -34.11
CA PHE A 126 55.30 1.73 -34.85
C PHE A 126 55.23 2.46 -36.18
N LEU A 127 55.92 3.61 -36.23
CA LEU A 127 55.99 4.46 -37.41
C LEU A 127 57.05 3.92 -38.37
N VAL A 128 56.69 3.79 -39.64
CA VAL A 128 57.59 3.41 -40.72
C VAL A 128 57.60 4.54 -41.75
N GLU A 129 58.80 5.02 -42.08
CA GLU A 129 59.00 6.13 -42.99
C GLU A 129 59.80 5.71 -44.22
N PHE A 130 59.22 5.89 -45.40
CA PHE A 130 59.90 5.75 -46.69
C PHE A 130 59.13 6.49 -47.79
N SER A 131 59.81 6.80 -48.90
CA SER A 131 59.16 7.50 -50.02
C SER A 131 57.97 6.70 -50.57
N GLY A 132 56.80 7.33 -50.70
CA GLY A 132 55.60 6.67 -51.23
C GLY A 132 54.96 5.64 -50.30
N ALA A 133 55.24 5.68 -48.98
CA ALA A 133 54.72 4.71 -48.02
C ALA A 133 53.19 4.56 -48.03
N GLN A 134 52.46 5.67 -48.12
CA GLN A 134 50.99 5.64 -48.17
C GLN A 134 50.50 4.89 -49.41
N GLN A 135 51.03 5.24 -50.58
CA GLN A 135 50.66 4.63 -51.86
C GLN A 135 51.03 3.14 -51.90
N LEU A 136 52.25 2.78 -51.49
CA LEU A 136 52.74 1.40 -51.56
C LEU A 136 51.99 0.47 -50.60
N THR A 137 51.59 0.95 -49.43
CA THR A 137 50.84 0.15 -48.45
C THR A 137 49.32 0.20 -48.66
N GLY A 138 48.82 1.16 -49.46
CA GLY A 138 47.40 1.37 -49.71
C GLY A 138 46.61 1.79 -48.47
N ILE A 139 47.25 2.39 -47.46
CA ILE A 139 46.59 2.82 -46.23
C ILE A 139 45.94 4.20 -46.45
N THR A 140 44.61 4.27 -46.31
CA THR A 140 43.81 5.47 -46.58
C THR A 140 43.22 6.13 -45.33
N VAL A 141 43.36 5.51 -44.15
CA VAL A 141 42.86 6.07 -42.89
C VAL A 141 43.92 6.98 -42.29
N ASP A 142 43.57 8.24 -42.05
CA ASP A 142 44.44 9.21 -41.39
C ASP A 142 44.64 8.82 -39.91
N ALA A 143 45.89 8.76 -39.44
CA ALA A 143 46.21 8.40 -38.06
C ALA A 143 45.66 9.38 -37.01
N SER A 144 45.36 10.62 -37.39
CA SER A 144 44.71 11.60 -36.50
C SER A 144 43.33 11.13 -36.00
N THR A 145 42.63 10.30 -36.78
CA THR A 145 41.34 9.69 -36.37
C THR A 145 41.45 8.73 -35.17
N TRP A 146 42.67 8.40 -34.73
CA TRP A 146 42.89 7.56 -33.56
C TRP A 146 42.85 8.35 -32.25
N GLN A 147 43.03 9.67 -32.30
CA GLN A 147 42.85 10.54 -31.15
C GLN A 147 41.36 10.57 -30.80
N HIS A 148 40.98 9.82 -29.77
CA HIS A 148 39.66 10.01 -29.17
C HIS A 148 39.76 11.18 -28.20
N ASP A 149 39.15 12.30 -28.57
CA ASP A 149 38.89 13.37 -27.61
C ASP A 149 37.69 12.98 -26.76
N PHE A 150 37.96 12.49 -25.54
CA PHE A 150 36.93 12.16 -24.56
C PHE A 150 36.64 13.32 -23.60
N THR A 151 37.28 14.48 -23.77
CA THR A 151 37.20 15.60 -22.82
C THR A 151 35.76 16.00 -22.58
N VAL A 152 35.01 16.29 -23.65
CA VAL A 152 33.59 16.69 -23.56
C VAL A 152 32.73 15.61 -22.90
N ARG A 153 32.99 14.32 -23.21
CA ARG A 153 32.22 13.22 -22.64
C ARG A 153 32.50 13.04 -21.15
N LEU A 154 33.75 13.13 -20.73
CA LEU A 154 34.14 12.98 -19.33
C LEU A 154 33.63 14.16 -18.50
N THR A 155 33.82 15.40 -18.97
CA THR A 155 33.25 16.60 -18.33
C THR A 155 31.72 16.49 -18.22
N GLY A 156 31.04 15.97 -19.25
CA GLY A 156 29.59 15.75 -19.19
C GLY A 156 29.16 14.63 -18.22
N ILE A 157 30.02 13.65 -17.94
CA ILE A 157 29.76 12.62 -16.91
C ILE A 157 29.90 13.23 -15.52
N ASP A 158 30.97 13.98 -15.27
CA ASP A 158 31.24 14.63 -13.98
C ASP A 158 30.11 15.61 -13.62
N GLU A 159 29.66 16.43 -14.58
CA GLU A 159 28.56 17.37 -14.35
C GLU A 159 27.22 16.66 -14.12
N ARG A 160 26.96 15.55 -14.83
CA ARG A 160 25.76 14.75 -14.60
C ARG A 160 25.76 14.13 -13.20
N GLU A 161 26.91 13.63 -12.73
CA GLU A 161 27.03 13.09 -11.37
C GLU A 161 26.82 14.18 -10.32
N ARG A 162 27.43 15.36 -10.51
CA ARG A 162 27.23 16.52 -9.64
C ARG A 162 25.76 16.90 -9.56
N LEU A 163 25.07 17.06 -10.70
CA LEU A 163 23.64 17.39 -10.73
C LEU A 163 22.77 16.30 -10.09
N SER A 164 23.06 15.02 -10.35
CA SER A 164 22.35 13.91 -9.69
C SER A 164 22.50 13.95 -8.17
N ASN A 165 23.69 14.27 -7.66
CA ASN A 165 23.91 14.43 -6.22
C ASN A 165 23.21 15.70 -5.71
N ARG A 166 23.18 16.78 -6.49
CA ARG A 166 22.51 18.04 -6.16
C ARG A 166 20.99 17.87 -6.02
N ASP A 167 20.37 17.07 -6.88
CA ASP A 167 18.93 16.76 -6.80
C ASP A 167 18.59 15.97 -5.54
N VAL A 168 19.49 15.09 -5.09
CA VAL A 168 19.30 14.22 -3.92
C VAL A 168 19.59 14.93 -2.60
N TYR A 169 20.70 15.66 -2.51
CA TYR A 169 21.20 16.27 -1.27
C TYR A 169 20.91 17.77 -1.17
N GLY A 170 20.44 18.40 -2.25
CA GLY A 170 20.13 19.82 -2.30
C GLY A 170 21.36 20.74 -2.23
N ARG A 171 21.07 21.99 -1.82
CA ARG A 171 21.97 23.06 -1.34
C ARG A 171 23.40 22.64 -1.00
N ALA A 172 23.47 22.46 0.31
CA ALA A 172 24.51 21.75 0.99
C ALA A 172 23.82 20.80 1.97
N CYS A 173 24.46 19.66 2.17
CA CYS A 173 24.04 18.65 3.11
C CYS A 173 25.28 18.22 3.89
N PHE A 174 25.28 18.47 5.20
CA PHE A 174 26.34 18.04 6.10
C PHE A 174 25.87 16.81 6.86
N PHE A 175 26.63 15.73 6.81
CA PHE A 175 26.31 14.52 7.56
C PHE A 175 26.83 14.65 8.99
N GLN A 176 25.94 14.47 9.97
CA GLN A 176 26.26 14.60 11.39
C GLN A 176 26.96 15.95 11.70
N ASP A 177 28.06 15.90 12.42
CA ASP A 177 28.93 17.03 12.76
C ASP A 177 30.07 17.20 11.73
N GLY A 178 29.99 16.56 10.57
CA GLY A 178 31.01 16.62 9.53
C GLY A 178 31.26 18.03 9.02
N LEU A 179 32.53 18.46 9.01
CA LEU A 179 32.96 19.83 8.67
C LEU A 179 32.38 20.91 9.61
N GLN A 180 32.00 20.56 10.83
CA GLN A 180 31.66 21.56 11.85
C GLN A 180 32.91 22.34 12.25
N LEU A 181 32.80 23.67 12.35
CA LEU A 181 33.88 24.47 12.94
C LEU A 181 33.82 24.33 14.46
N GLU A 182 34.93 23.93 15.07
CA GLU A 182 35.08 23.80 16.51
C GLU A 182 36.44 24.32 16.98
N ARG A 183 36.62 24.41 18.29
CA ARG A 183 37.93 24.56 18.92
C ARG A 183 38.41 23.20 19.40
N ASN A 184 39.65 22.87 19.10
CA ASN A 184 40.28 21.66 19.63
C ASN A 184 40.77 21.86 21.08
N ASP A 185 41.29 20.79 21.67
CA ASP A 185 41.81 20.78 23.05
C ASP A 185 42.95 21.78 23.29
N PHE A 186 43.61 22.24 22.22
CA PHE A 186 44.66 23.26 22.26
C PHE A 186 44.15 24.68 21.97
N GLY A 187 42.83 24.88 21.86
CA GLY A 187 42.19 26.16 21.60
C GLY A 187 42.25 26.64 20.15
N LEU A 188 42.78 25.85 19.22
CA LEU A 188 42.86 26.16 17.79
C LEU A 188 41.54 25.86 17.09
N PHE A 189 41.18 26.68 16.12
CA PHE A 189 40.00 26.46 15.29
C PHE A 189 40.27 25.34 14.27
N GLN A 190 39.32 24.43 14.12
CA GLN A 190 39.41 23.32 13.16
C GLN A 190 38.03 22.94 12.61
N LEU A 191 38.02 22.36 11.41
CA LEU A 191 36.87 21.61 10.92
C LEU A 191 36.95 20.16 11.38
N LYS A 192 35.84 19.62 11.88
CA LYS A 192 35.71 18.19 12.19
C LYS A 192 35.81 17.33 10.94
N SER A 193 36.38 16.15 11.07
CA SER A 193 36.30 15.11 10.04
C SER A 193 34.84 14.77 9.72
N GLY A 194 34.55 14.43 8.48
CA GLY A 194 33.22 13.99 8.08
C GLY A 194 32.97 14.20 6.59
N THR A 195 31.72 14.04 6.18
CA THR A 195 31.30 14.16 4.79
C THR A 195 30.24 15.23 4.64
N ALA A 196 30.32 15.99 3.56
CA ALA A 196 29.29 16.91 3.12
C ALA A 196 29.12 16.83 1.60
N TYR A 197 27.96 17.25 1.11
CA TYR A 197 27.75 17.57 -0.29
C TYR A 197 27.46 19.06 -0.41
N VAL A 198 28.12 19.76 -1.33
CA VAL A 198 27.89 21.18 -1.63
C VAL A 198 27.67 21.31 -3.12
N GLU A 199 26.50 21.79 -3.52
CA GLU A 199 26.10 21.86 -4.94
C GLU A 199 26.35 20.52 -5.68
N GLY A 200 26.13 19.39 -4.98
CA GLY A 200 26.33 18.04 -5.50
C GLY A 200 27.77 17.52 -5.50
N ILE A 201 28.76 18.34 -5.14
CA ILE A 201 30.16 17.92 -4.99
C ILE A 201 30.34 17.27 -3.62
N ARG A 202 30.81 16.03 -3.60
CA ARG A 202 31.09 15.29 -2.36
C ARG A 202 32.43 15.74 -1.76
N VAL A 203 32.38 16.38 -0.61
CA VAL A 203 33.55 16.72 0.21
C VAL A 203 33.68 15.69 1.32
N ALA A 204 34.80 14.97 1.35
CA ALA A 204 35.11 14.00 2.39
C ALA A 204 36.41 14.39 3.10
N LEU A 205 36.30 14.73 4.38
CA LEU A 205 37.41 15.10 5.23
C LEU A 205 37.73 13.94 6.19
N ALA A 206 38.81 13.21 5.93
CA ALA A 206 39.16 12.00 6.68
C ALA A 206 39.64 12.27 8.12
N ALA A 207 40.23 13.44 8.36
CA ALA A 207 40.73 13.86 9.68
C ALA A 207 40.47 15.36 9.88
N ALA A 208 40.35 15.81 11.13
CA ALA A 208 40.11 17.22 11.41
C ALA A 208 41.19 18.11 10.79
N SER A 209 40.79 19.27 10.26
CA SER A 209 41.67 20.21 9.56
C SER A 209 41.72 21.54 10.28
N ILE A 210 42.92 22.03 10.61
CA ILE A 210 43.11 23.33 11.25
C ILE A 210 42.66 24.45 10.31
N VAL A 211 41.97 25.45 10.86
CA VAL A 211 41.49 26.63 10.16
C VAL A 211 42.15 27.86 10.79
N GLN A 212 42.91 28.61 9.99
CA GLN A 212 43.54 29.86 10.45
C GLN A 212 42.59 31.04 10.21
N LEU A 213 42.15 31.68 11.29
CA LEU A 213 41.31 32.87 11.20
C LEU A 213 42.17 34.12 10.89
N PRO A 214 41.75 35.00 9.97
CA PRO A 214 42.49 36.21 9.66
C PRO A 214 42.37 37.28 10.76
N ALA A 215 41.21 37.38 11.39
CA ALA A 215 40.89 38.28 12.50
C ALA A 215 39.59 37.81 13.18
N LEU A 216 39.24 38.41 14.33
CA LEU A 216 37.94 38.24 14.98
C LEU A 216 37.22 39.60 15.07
N PRO A 217 35.89 39.66 14.91
CA PRO A 217 34.99 38.55 14.52
C PRO A 217 35.18 38.17 13.04
N ALA A 218 34.79 36.94 12.67
CA ALA A 218 34.86 36.45 11.30
C ALA A 218 33.68 35.54 10.97
N THR A 219 33.24 35.56 9.71
CA THR A 219 32.30 34.58 9.16
C THR A 219 33.08 33.62 8.27
N ALA A 220 33.05 32.33 8.61
CA ALA A 220 33.67 31.26 7.85
C ALA A 220 32.72 30.69 6.79
N TRP A 221 33.23 30.50 5.58
CA TRP A 221 32.53 29.88 4.45
C TRP A 221 33.37 28.72 3.93
N LEU A 222 32.71 27.64 3.53
CA LEU A 222 33.32 26.57 2.75
C LEU A 222 33.21 26.95 1.29
N ASP A 223 34.34 27.01 0.61
CA ASP A 223 34.46 27.15 -0.84
C ASP A 223 34.79 25.78 -1.43
N VAL A 224 33.92 25.28 -2.30
CA VAL A 224 34.03 23.94 -2.90
C VAL A 224 34.00 24.04 -4.42
N CYS A 225 34.94 23.37 -5.09
CA CYS A 225 34.97 23.26 -6.54
C CYS A 225 35.45 21.87 -6.99
N LEU A 226 35.22 21.53 -8.26
CA LEU A 226 35.87 20.38 -8.88
C LEU A 226 37.21 20.81 -9.46
N THR A 227 38.28 20.18 -9.00
CA THR A 227 39.66 20.47 -9.42
C THR A 227 40.25 19.29 -10.17
N HIS A 228 40.83 19.58 -11.34
CA HIS A 228 41.62 18.60 -12.08
C HIS A 228 42.96 18.38 -11.39
N GLU A 229 43.26 17.14 -11.03
CA GLU A 229 44.57 16.72 -10.53
C GLU A 229 45.06 15.56 -11.38
N GLY A 230 46.00 15.84 -12.30
CA GLY A 230 46.46 14.86 -13.29
C GLY A 230 45.33 14.44 -14.24
N SER A 231 44.94 13.16 -14.17
CA SER A 231 43.86 12.58 -14.99
C SER A 231 42.55 12.41 -14.22
N GLU A 232 42.47 12.90 -12.97
CA GLU A 232 41.29 12.81 -12.12
C GLU A 232 40.64 14.18 -11.90
N VAL A 233 39.35 14.16 -11.56
CA VAL A 233 38.60 15.32 -11.11
C VAL A 233 38.18 15.04 -9.67
N LEU A 234 38.72 15.82 -8.74
CA LEU A 234 38.50 15.66 -7.30
C LEU A 234 37.79 16.89 -6.73
N ALA A 235 37.15 16.71 -5.57
CA ALA A 235 36.59 17.82 -4.83
C ALA A 235 37.72 18.63 -4.16
N GLY A 236 37.99 19.82 -4.69
CA GLY A 236 38.80 20.83 -4.03
C GLY A 236 37.94 21.64 -3.06
N TRP A 237 38.47 21.92 -1.88
CA TRP A 237 37.77 22.77 -0.90
C TRP A 237 38.74 23.58 -0.06
N THR A 238 38.28 24.71 0.44
CA THR A 238 39.01 25.55 1.41
C THR A 238 38.04 26.35 2.28
N VAL A 239 38.53 26.90 3.39
CA VAL A 239 37.75 27.82 4.23
C VAL A 239 38.14 29.26 3.90
N VAL A 240 37.16 30.06 3.48
CA VAL A 240 37.33 31.48 3.18
C VAL A 240 36.51 32.34 4.15
N PHE A 241 36.92 33.60 4.30
CA PHE A 241 36.31 34.51 5.27
C PHE A 241 35.73 35.76 4.60
N GLY A 242 34.65 36.28 5.17
CA GLY A 242 34.02 37.54 4.77
C GLY A 242 32.53 37.61 5.11
N ALA A 243 31.98 38.82 5.21
CA ALA A 243 30.59 39.05 5.62
C ALA A 243 29.56 38.46 4.63
N ALA A 244 29.80 38.60 3.33
CA ALA A 244 28.97 38.01 2.28
C ALA A 244 29.88 37.46 1.17
N LYS A 245 29.72 36.18 0.86
CA LYS A 245 30.37 35.49 -0.24
C LYS A 245 29.29 34.90 -1.14
N ALA A 246 29.56 34.85 -2.44
CA ALA A 246 28.67 34.29 -3.44
C ALA A 246 29.47 33.37 -4.36
N ASP A 247 28.79 32.41 -4.96
CA ASP A 247 29.35 31.50 -5.95
C ASP A 247 29.99 32.28 -7.09
N TYR A 248 31.14 31.82 -7.57
CA TYR A 248 31.90 32.52 -8.60
C TYR A 248 32.61 31.55 -9.53
N LEU A 249 33.03 32.09 -10.68
CA LEU A 249 33.88 31.38 -11.63
C LEU A 249 35.32 31.84 -11.44
N ASP A 250 36.26 30.92 -11.28
CA ASP A 250 37.67 31.26 -11.19
C ASP A 250 38.27 31.59 -12.58
N THR A 251 39.55 31.98 -12.59
CA THR A 251 40.28 32.31 -13.84
C THR A 251 40.43 31.13 -14.80
N ASN A 252 40.21 29.90 -14.32
CA ASN A 252 40.28 28.67 -15.10
C ASN A 252 38.89 28.19 -15.52
N SER A 253 37.86 29.04 -15.42
CA SER A 253 36.47 28.71 -15.73
C SER A 253 35.89 27.57 -14.88
N ARG A 254 36.35 27.41 -13.63
CA ARG A 254 35.80 26.45 -12.67
C ARG A 254 34.83 27.15 -11.74
N TRP A 255 33.70 26.51 -11.50
CA TRP A 255 32.72 26.99 -10.53
C TRP A 255 33.19 26.71 -9.10
N HIS A 256 33.11 27.74 -8.28
CA HIS A 256 33.31 27.72 -6.84
C HIS A 256 31.96 27.97 -6.17
N TYR A 257 31.55 27.04 -5.31
CA TYR A 257 30.29 27.06 -4.60
C TYR A 257 30.52 27.33 -3.12
N LEU A 258 29.93 28.42 -2.62
CA LEU A 258 30.19 28.95 -1.31
C LEU A 258 28.98 28.74 -0.39
N VAL A 259 29.26 28.13 0.76
CA VAL A 259 28.26 27.86 1.82
C VAL A 259 28.77 28.33 3.17
N LYS A 260 27.92 29.01 3.93
CA LYS A 260 28.26 29.47 5.27
C LYS A 260 28.49 28.26 6.18
N LEU A 261 29.58 28.30 6.94
CA LEU A 261 29.88 27.31 7.97
C LEU A 261 29.51 27.83 9.34
N ALA A 262 30.06 28.98 9.73
CA ALA A 262 29.89 29.51 11.08
C ALA A 262 30.19 31.00 11.16
N ASP A 263 29.58 31.66 12.14
CA ASP A 263 30.03 32.97 12.64
C ASP A 263 30.91 32.76 13.87
N ILE A 264 32.03 33.47 13.94
CA ILE A 264 32.94 33.50 15.07
C ILE A 264 32.93 34.92 15.66
N ALA A 265 32.45 35.05 16.89
CA ALA A 265 32.35 36.32 17.59
C ALA A 265 33.72 36.86 18.04
N ALA A 266 33.76 38.11 18.54
CA ALA A 266 35.00 38.77 18.96
C ALA A 266 35.68 38.08 20.16
N ASP A 267 34.89 37.46 21.05
CA ASP A 267 35.36 36.60 22.14
C ASP A 267 35.72 35.18 21.66
N GLY A 268 35.49 34.90 20.37
CA GLY A 268 35.78 33.64 19.74
C GLY A 268 34.77 32.53 20.01
N ALA A 269 33.54 32.87 20.46
CA ALA A 269 32.39 31.97 20.45
C ALA A 269 32.00 31.62 19.01
N ILE A 270 31.66 30.34 18.78
CA ILE A 270 31.31 29.82 17.45
C ILE A 270 29.80 29.60 17.38
N THR A 271 29.15 30.22 16.41
CA THR A 271 27.77 29.95 16.03
C THR A 271 27.78 29.14 14.74
N ASP A 272 27.36 27.88 14.82
CA ASP A 272 27.23 27.02 13.65
C ASP A 272 26.06 27.49 12.76
N LEU A 273 26.35 27.77 11.50
CA LEU A 273 25.40 28.27 10.51
C LEU A 273 25.11 27.24 9.41
N ARG A 274 25.68 26.04 9.51
CA ARG A 274 25.38 24.97 8.58
C ARG A 274 23.92 24.58 8.71
N ALA A 275 23.22 24.47 7.59
CA ALA A 275 21.94 23.80 7.54
C ALA A 275 22.18 22.29 7.71
N TRP A 276 22.28 21.84 8.95
CA TRP A 276 22.52 20.44 9.29
C TRP A 276 21.22 19.75 9.68
N GLN A 277 21.07 18.50 9.25
CA GLN A 277 20.08 17.57 9.83
C GLN A 277 20.82 16.30 10.24
N PRO A 278 20.45 15.64 11.35
CA PRO A 278 21.08 14.40 11.78
C PRO A 278 20.72 13.24 10.83
N ILE A 279 21.40 13.16 9.69
CA ILE A 279 21.30 12.02 8.77
C ILE A 279 22.34 10.99 9.19
N SER A 280 21.92 10.01 9.99
CA SER A 280 22.78 8.93 10.53
C SER A 280 22.69 7.62 9.74
N SER A 281 21.89 7.57 8.67
CA SER A 281 21.59 6.38 7.87
C SER A 281 21.50 6.73 6.38
N ALA A 282 21.28 5.74 5.52
CA ALA A 282 21.03 5.98 4.10
C ALA A 282 19.85 6.95 3.94
N LEU A 283 19.93 7.87 2.98
CA LEU A 283 18.92 8.93 2.83
C LEU A 283 17.49 8.37 2.65
N ILE A 284 17.36 7.22 1.98
CA ILE A 284 16.07 6.55 1.84
C ILE A 284 15.54 6.01 3.18
N ASP A 285 16.39 5.45 4.04
CA ASP A 285 15.99 5.04 5.39
C ASP A 285 15.69 6.25 6.26
N HIS A 286 16.46 7.32 6.10
CA HIS A 286 16.27 8.57 6.81
C HIS A 286 14.93 9.26 6.47
N PHE A 287 14.43 9.09 5.24
CA PHE A 287 13.10 9.59 4.84
C PHE A 287 11.98 8.56 5.02
N ALA A 288 12.24 7.27 4.83
CA ALA A 288 11.23 6.20 4.95
C ALA A 288 10.94 5.79 6.40
N ALA A 289 11.90 5.95 7.34
CA ALA A 289 11.72 5.63 8.75
C ALA A 289 11.04 6.75 9.56
N ARG A 290 10.66 7.85 8.92
CA ARG A 290 10.19 9.06 9.57
C ARG A 290 8.67 9.03 9.79
N ASN A 291 8.16 8.04 10.53
CA ASN A 291 6.85 8.12 11.19
C ASN A 291 6.93 9.16 12.32
N GLY A 292 6.61 10.42 12.02
CA GLY A 292 6.66 11.53 12.97
C GLY A 292 5.78 12.69 12.50
N ASP A 293 5.33 13.51 13.45
CA ASP A 293 4.59 14.75 13.20
C ASP A 293 5.60 15.88 12.88
N TYR A 294 5.39 16.63 11.79
CA TYR A 294 6.32 17.64 11.30
C TYR A 294 5.65 18.99 11.10
N GLU A 295 6.32 20.05 11.56
CA GLU A 295 5.85 21.43 11.57
C GLU A 295 5.54 22.03 10.18
N GLN A 296 6.14 21.49 9.11
CA GLN A 296 6.08 22.03 7.74
C GLN A 296 5.50 21.01 6.72
N LEU A 297 4.93 19.89 7.16
CA LEU A 297 4.31 18.91 6.26
C LEU A 297 3.00 19.48 5.70
N ARG A 298 2.63 19.12 4.46
CA ARG A 298 1.37 19.58 3.83
C ARG A 298 0.13 19.29 4.69
N ALA A 299 0.19 18.27 5.55
CA ALA A 299 -0.83 17.94 6.55
C ALA A 299 -0.96 18.98 7.70
N ARG A 300 0.02 19.87 7.90
CA ARG A 300 -0.09 21.09 8.71
C ARG A 300 -0.36 22.36 7.90
N ALA A 301 0.04 22.38 6.63
CA ALA A 301 -0.32 23.48 5.71
C ALA A 301 -1.78 23.42 5.24
N THR A 302 -2.46 22.30 5.49
CA THR A 302 -3.91 22.23 5.46
C THR A 302 -4.39 22.84 6.77
N THR A 303 -4.83 24.08 6.72
CA THR A 303 -5.47 24.71 7.86
C THR A 303 -6.81 23.99 8.12
N LYS A 304 -7.47 24.28 9.25
CA LYS A 304 -8.80 23.72 9.51
C LYS A 304 -9.75 24.00 8.32
N GLU A 305 -9.59 25.17 7.69
CA GLU A 305 -10.27 25.62 6.48
C GLU A 305 -10.03 24.72 5.26
N ASP A 306 -8.81 24.23 5.05
CA ASP A 306 -8.47 23.46 3.84
C ASP A 306 -9.03 22.02 3.84
N VAL A 307 -9.39 21.50 5.01
CA VAL A 307 -9.98 20.15 5.21
C VAL A 307 -11.42 20.20 5.72
N GLY A 308 -12.03 21.39 5.79
CA GLY A 308 -13.38 21.59 6.30
C GLY A 308 -13.54 21.22 7.78
N LEU A 309 -12.45 21.20 8.56
CA LEU A 309 -12.46 21.00 10.02
C LEU A 309 -12.82 22.28 10.77
N ASP A 310 -12.73 23.44 10.14
CA ASP A 310 -13.27 24.74 10.57
C ASP A 310 -14.79 24.81 10.42
N GLN A 311 -15.33 24.05 9.46
CA GLN A 311 -16.76 23.83 9.24
C GLN A 311 -17.33 22.77 10.17
N ILE A 312 -16.48 22.11 10.97
CA ILE A 312 -16.97 21.31 12.09
C ILE A 312 -17.32 22.29 13.21
N PRO A 313 -18.55 22.25 13.73
CA PRO A 313 -18.94 23.20 14.75
C PRO A 313 -18.02 23.14 15.96
N ASN A 314 -17.49 24.31 16.37
CA ASN A 314 -16.45 24.43 17.41
C ASN A 314 -16.90 23.99 18.82
N ALA A 315 -18.18 23.70 19.00
CA ALA A 315 -18.75 23.24 20.24
C ALA A 315 -19.15 21.77 20.14
N ILE A 316 -18.54 20.95 20.99
CA ILE A 316 -19.05 19.64 21.36
C ILE A 316 -19.86 19.78 22.64
N SER A 317 -21.00 19.11 22.73
CA SER A 317 -21.84 19.15 23.92
C SER A 317 -22.35 17.78 24.33
N ASP A 318 -22.43 17.57 25.63
CA ASP A 318 -23.12 16.44 26.28
C ASP A 318 -24.57 16.77 26.62
N ASP A 319 -25.00 18.03 26.40
CA ASP A 319 -26.31 18.55 26.80
C ASP A 319 -27.42 18.07 25.85
N PRO A 320 -28.38 17.25 26.31
CA PRO A 320 -29.47 16.76 25.50
C PRO A 320 -30.54 17.81 25.18
N ASP A 321 -30.55 18.96 25.86
CA ASP A 321 -31.54 20.03 25.67
C ASP A 321 -31.08 21.07 24.63
N THR A 322 -29.83 20.95 24.16
CA THR A 322 -29.28 21.79 23.10
C THR A 322 -29.71 21.30 21.71
N ASP A 323 -30.43 22.14 20.96
CA ASP A 323 -30.86 21.88 19.57
C ASP A 323 -30.24 22.89 18.61
N SER A 324 -28.97 22.68 18.28
CA SER A 324 -28.21 23.55 17.37
C SER A 324 -27.51 22.72 16.31
N SER A 325 -27.74 23.06 15.05
CA SER A 325 -26.98 22.52 13.91
C SER A 325 -25.48 22.88 13.99
N GLU A 326 -25.13 23.86 14.82
CA GLU A 326 -23.77 24.33 15.08
C GLU A 326 -23.13 23.68 16.32
N ILE A 327 -23.66 22.56 16.82
CA ILE A 327 -23.10 21.84 17.98
C ILE A 327 -23.10 20.34 17.70
N LEU A 328 -21.94 19.71 17.83
CA LEU A 328 -21.82 18.25 17.70
C LEU A 328 -22.16 17.55 19.00
N ALA A 329 -23.04 16.54 18.91
CA ALA A 329 -23.32 15.64 20.02
C ALA A 329 -22.14 14.68 20.27
N THR A 330 -21.71 14.56 21.52
CA THR A 330 -20.69 13.56 21.87
C THR A 330 -21.29 12.15 21.96
N THR A 331 -20.41 11.13 22.02
CA THR A 331 -20.83 9.76 22.35
C THR A 331 -21.44 9.63 23.74
N ARG A 332 -21.11 10.54 24.67
CA ARG A 332 -21.72 10.62 25.99
C ARG A 332 -23.14 11.19 25.91
N ALA A 333 -23.36 12.24 25.10
CA ALA A 333 -24.69 12.78 24.81
C ALA A 333 -25.61 11.69 24.22
N LEU A 334 -25.12 10.96 23.20
CA LEU A 334 -25.86 9.87 22.57
C LEU A 334 -26.18 8.73 23.56
N ARG A 335 -25.23 8.38 24.44
CA ARG A 335 -25.46 7.37 25.48
C ARG A 335 -26.51 7.84 26.49
N SER A 336 -26.48 9.12 26.87
CA SER A 336 -27.47 9.74 27.77
C SER A 336 -28.86 9.71 27.15
N LEU A 337 -29.01 10.17 25.89
CA LEU A 337 -30.27 10.12 25.16
C LEU A 337 -30.82 8.69 25.05
N LYS A 338 -29.95 7.72 24.68
CA LYS A 338 -30.33 6.31 24.62
C LYS A 338 -30.81 5.79 25.98
N ALA A 339 -30.19 6.20 27.08
CA ALA A 339 -30.63 5.82 28.42
C ALA A 339 -31.99 6.45 28.76
N SER A 340 -32.17 7.75 28.51
CA SER A 340 -33.43 8.47 28.76
C SER A 340 -34.60 7.90 27.97
N VAL A 341 -34.43 7.64 26.66
CA VAL A 341 -35.47 7.01 25.83
C VAL A 341 -35.80 5.61 26.33
N ASN A 342 -34.80 4.80 26.68
CA ASN A 342 -35.05 3.46 27.20
C ASN A 342 -35.79 3.51 28.55
N SER A 343 -35.39 4.39 29.46
CA SER A 343 -35.99 4.56 30.79
C SER A 343 -37.42 5.10 30.74
N ALA A 344 -37.72 5.96 29.76
CA ALA A 344 -39.07 6.46 29.51
C ALA A 344 -40.03 5.34 29.07
N LEU A 345 -39.51 4.32 28.38
CA LEU A 345 -40.30 3.18 27.92
C LEU A 345 -40.39 2.05 28.95
N VAL A 346 -39.63 2.09 30.06
CA VAL A 346 -39.70 1.04 31.09
C VAL A 346 -41.13 0.93 31.65
N GLY A 347 -41.64 -0.30 31.70
CA GLY A 347 -43.04 -0.59 32.05
C GLY A 347 -43.99 -0.63 30.86
N MET A 348 -43.57 -0.18 29.66
CA MET A 348 -44.35 -0.34 28.43
C MET A 348 -44.55 -1.82 28.12
N VAL A 349 -45.77 -2.18 27.72
CA VAL A 349 -46.10 -3.50 27.18
C VAL A 349 -46.20 -3.41 25.65
N ALA A 350 -45.51 -4.31 24.95
CA ALA A 350 -45.54 -4.42 23.50
C ALA A 350 -45.66 -5.88 23.05
N HIS A 351 -46.16 -6.10 21.84
CA HIS A 351 -46.39 -7.41 21.25
C HIS A 351 -45.41 -7.66 20.11
N PHE A 352 -44.73 -8.80 20.13
CA PHE A 352 -43.71 -9.16 19.15
C PHE A 352 -44.09 -10.43 18.37
N PRO A 353 -43.90 -10.48 17.04
CA PRO A 353 -44.07 -11.70 16.25
C PRO A 353 -42.85 -12.62 16.37
N THR A 354 -42.32 -12.78 17.59
CA THR A 354 -41.12 -13.57 17.89
C THR A 354 -41.40 -14.58 19.01
N THR A 355 -40.64 -15.66 19.05
CA THR A 355 -40.78 -16.68 20.10
C THR A 355 -39.97 -16.36 21.36
N SER A 356 -39.06 -15.38 21.30
CA SER A 356 -38.24 -14.88 22.41
C SER A 356 -38.40 -13.37 22.60
N ALA A 357 -38.29 -12.91 23.86
CA ALA A 357 -38.29 -11.49 24.18
C ALA A 357 -37.02 -10.83 23.61
N PRO A 358 -37.13 -9.70 22.89
CA PRO A 358 -35.97 -8.96 22.42
C PRO A 358 -35.10 -8.42 23.56
N PRO A 359 -33.83 -8.06 23.30
CA PRO A 359 -32.97 -7.43 24.30
C PRO A 359 -33.61 -6.19 24.93
N GLY A 360 -33.58 -6.09 26.26
CA GLY A 360 -34.22 -5.00 27.01
C GLY A 360 -35.71 -5.22 27.30
N TRP A 361 -36.27 -6.38 26.96
CA TRP A 361 -37.65 -6.76 27.26
C TRP A 361 -37.71 -8.08 28.03
N LEU A 362 -38.70 -8.21 28.92
CA LEU A 362 -39.07 -9.46 29.60
C LEU A 362 -40.41 -9.95 29.08
N ARG A 363 -40.66 -11.27 29.10
CA ARG A 363 -41.98 -11.81 28.75
C ARG A 363 -43.02 -11.37 29.79
N ALA A 364 -44.19 -10.94 29.35
CA ALA A 364 -45.33 -10.68 30.22
C ALA A 364 -46.07 -12.00 30.52
N ASN A 365 -45.44 -12.86 31.32
CA ASN A 365 -45.88 -14.23 31.60
C ASN A 365 -46.08 -14.53 33.10
N GLY A 366 -46.23 -13.50 33.95
CA GLY A 366 -46.43 -13.68 35.38
C GLY A 366 -45.16 -14.03 36.18
N ALA A 367 -43.98 -14.05 35.55
CA ALA A 367 -42.74 -14.45 36.21
C ALA A 367 -42.38 -13.53 37.39
N SER A 368 -41.79 -14.12 38.43
CA SER A 368 -41.19 -13.43 39.58
C SER A 368 -39.77 -13.00 39.21
N VAL A 369 -39.45 -11.71 39.27
CA VAL A 369 -38.15 -11.17 38.88
C VAL A 369 -37.52 -10.32 39.99
N SER A 370 -36.19 -10.18 39.96
CA SER A 370 -35.42 -9.49 41.01
C SER A 370 -35.64 -7.98 40.99
N ARG A 371 -35.94 -7.40 42.16
CA ARG A 371 -36.05 -5.94 42.35
C ARG A 371 -34.73 -5.21 42.13
N VAL A 372 -33.59 -5.89 42.34
CA VAL A 372 -32.26 -5.28 42.16
C VAL A 372 -31.84 -5.35 40.69
N ALA A 373 -32.06 -6.50 40.03
CA ALA A 373 -31.69 -6.65 38.62
C ALA A 373 -32.57 -5.79 37.69
N TYR A 374 -33.83 -5.56 38.07
CA TYR A 374 -34.82 -4.81 37.30
C TYR A 374 -35.38 -3.63 38.11
N ALA A 375 -34.48 -2.84 38.71
CA ALA A 375 -34.84 -1.77 39.64
C ALA A 375 -35.73 -0.69 39.01
N GLU A 376 -35.42 -0.22 37.79
CA GLU A 376 -36.25 0.78 37.11
C GLU A 376 -37.68 0.26 36.87
N LEU A 377 -37.81 -0.97 36.41
CA LEU A 377 -39.13 -1.60 36.20
C LEU A 377 -39.89 -1.74 37.52
N PHE A 378 -39.21 -2.17 38.59
CA PHE A 378 -39.83 -2.25 39.91
C PHE A 378 -40.30 -0.88 40.41
N THR A 379 -39.53 0.19 40.19
CA THR A 379 -39.94 1.56 40.52
C THR A 379 -41.20 1.97 39.75
N ARG A 380 -41.38 1.51 38.51
CA ARG A 380 -42.54 1.85 37.67
C ARG A 380 -43.81 1.08 38.06
N ILE A 381 -43.73 -0.24 38.23
CA ILE A 381 -44.93 -1.08 38.41
C ILE A 381 -45.10 -1.63 39.82
N GLY A 382 -44.08 -1.50 40.67
CA GLY A 382 -44.08 -1.99 42.03
C GLY A 382 -44.47 -3.47 42.12
N THR A 383 -45.44 -3.75 42.98
CA THR A 383 -46.03 -5.08 43.16
C THR A 383 -47.46 -5.15 42.63
N LEU A 384 -47.81 -4.34 41.62
CA LEU A 384 -49.17 -4.29 41.05
C LEU A 384 -49.68 -5.69 40.65
N PHE A 385 -48.81 -6.53 40.07
CA PHE A 385 -49.11 -7.90 39.66
C PHE A 385 -48.74 -8.95 40.72
N GLY A 386 -48.41 -8.52 41.93
CA GLY A 386 -48.01 -9.36 43.05
C GLY A 386 -46.50 -9.43 43.29
N SER A 387 -46.13 -10.18 44.32
CA SER A 387 -44.76 -10.40 44.75
C SER A 387 -44.71 -11.69 45.57
N ASP A 388 -43.73 -12.56 45.31
CA ASP A 388 -43.55 -13.79 46.09
C ASP A 388 -42.59 -13.59 47.29
N SER A 389 -41.79 -12.52 47.28
CA SER A 389 -40.82 -12.21 48.33
C SER A 389 -40.45 -10.72 48.39
N PRO A 390 -39.89 -10.22 49.51
CA PRO A 390 -39.43 -8.83 49.61
C PRO A 390 -38.34 -8.42 48.60
N SER A 391 -37.65 -9.38 47.97
CA SER A 391 -36.61 -9.13 46.97
C SER A 391 -37.07 -9.30 45.52
N THR A 392 -38.33 -9.73 45.29
CA THR A 392 -38.89 -9.95 43.95
C THR A 392 -40.23 -9.25 43.73
N PHE A 393 -40.65 -9.12 42.47
CA PHE A 393 -41.98 -8.66 42.07
C PHE A 393 -42.43 -9.44 40.82
N LYS A 394 -43.74 -9.50 40.58
CA LYS A 394 -44.29 -10.22 39.42
C LYS A 394 -44.47 -9.29 38.22
N LEU A 395 -44.20 -9.84 37.05
CA LEU A 395 -44.60 -9.28 35.77
C LEU A 395 -46.09 -9.53 35.53
N PRO A 396 -46.77 -8.75 34.67
CA PRO A 396 -48.11 -9.10 34.22
C PRO A 396 -48.10 -10.48 33.52
N ASP A 397 -49.19 -11.24 33.63
CA ASP A 397 -49.42 -12.44 32.81
C ASP A 397 -50.48 -12.10 31.75
N LEU A 398 -50.03 -11.88 30.52
CA LEU A 398 -50.90 -11.46 29.40
C LEU A 398 -51.07 -12.58 28.37
N ARG A 399 -50.68 -13.79 28.71
CA ARG A 399 -50.81 -14.94 27.81
C ARG A 399 -52.29 -15.26 27.63
N ALA A 400 -52.75 -15.25 26.37
CA ALA A 400 -54.14 -15.48 25.98
C ALA A 400 -55.14 -14.43 26.50
N GLU A 401 -54.68 -13.24 26.89
CA GLU A 401 -55.54 -12.16 27.37
C GLU A 401 -55.79 -11.09 26.29
N PHE A 402 -56.97 -10.47 26.32
CA PHE A 402 -57.26 -9.25 25.55
C PHE A 402 -57.07 -8.02 26.44
N ILE A 403 -56.38 -7.01 25.91
CA ILE A 403 -56.14 -5.76 26.63
C ILE A 403 -57.23 -4.75 26.30
N ARG A 404 -57.73 -4.08 27.34
CA ARG A 404 -58.67 -2.95 27.24
C ARG A 404 -58.05 -1.71 27.86
N GLY A 405 -58.55 -0.53 27.45
CA GLY A 405 -58.22 0.71 28.15
C GLY A 405 -58.73 0.65 29.60
N TRP A 406 -57.93 1.17 30.53
CA TRP A 406 -58.37 1.35 31.91
C TRP A 406 -59.32 2.55 31.99
N ASP A 407 -60.45 2.38 32.69
CA ASP A 407 -61.50 3.41 32.78
C ASP A 407 -61.01 4.70 33.47
N ASP A 408 -60.08 4.58 34.43
CA ASP A 408 -59.47 5.68 35.18
C ASP A 408 -60.46 6.77 35.63
N GLY A 409 -61.65 6.34 36.09
CA GLY A 409 -62.68 7.23 36.63
C GLY A 409 -63.63 7.84 35.60
N ARG A 410 -63.58 7.44 34.32
CA ARG A 410 -64.54 7.88 33.28
C ARG A 410 -65.97 7.37 33.55
N GLY A 411 -66.12 6.23 34.24
CA GLY A 411 -67.39 5.65 34.64
C GLY A 411 -68.07 4.75 33.60
N GLN A 412 -67.38 4.39 32.51
CA GLN A 412 -67.91 3.47 31.49
C GLN A 412 -67.69 2.01 31.86
N ASP A 413 -66.58 1.72 32.54
CA ASP A 413 -66.26 0.40 33.09
C ASP A 413 -65.94 0.53 34.60
N ALA A 414 -66.90 1.13 35.32
CA ALA A 414 -66.81 1.42 36.75
C ALA A 414 -66.75 0.10 37.55
N GLY A 415 -65.63 -0.13 38.24
CA GLY A 415 -65.40 -1.34 39.04
C GLY A 415 -64.18 -2.17 38.61
N ARG A 416 -63.42 -1.72 37.60
CA ARG A 416 -62.19 -2.39 37.14
C ARG A 416 -60.95 -1.62 37.57
N ALA A 417 -60.13 -2.26 38.41
CA ALA A 417 -58.84 -1.72 38.81
C ALA A 417 -57.79 -1.94 37.71
N LEU A 418 -56.77 -1.09 37.65
CA LEU A 418 -55.63 -1.27 36.77
C LEU A 418 -54.99 -2.65 37.02
N GLY A 419 -54.77 -3.43 35.97
CA GLY A 419 -54.21 -4.78 36.06
C GLY A 419 -55.18 -5.87 36.53
N SER A 420 -56.46 -5.55 36.77
CA SER A 420 -57.47 -6.56 37.13
C SER A 420 -57.88 -7.44 35.95
N TRP A 421 -57.99 -8.74 36.18
CA TRP A 421 -58.50 -9.72 35.22
C TRP A 421 -60.03 -9.71 35.17
N ALA A 422 -60.61 -10.01 34.00
CA ALA A 422 -62.04 -10.19 33.81
C ALA A 422 -62.31 -11.35 32.86
N ALA A 423 -63.30 -12.17 33.19
CA ALA A 423 -63.78 -13.24 32.31
C ALA A 423 -64.48 -12.67 31.07
N SER A 424 -64.55 -13.46 30.00
CA SER A 424 -65.38 -13.12 28.83
C SER A 424 -66.84 -12.98 29.23
N GLN A 425 -67.52 -11.95 28.71
CA GLN A 425 -68.92 -11.72 28.96
C GLN A 425 -69.61 -11.31 27.66
N ASN A 426 -70.74 -11.95 27.36
CA ASN A 426 -71.63 -11.55 26.27
C ASN A 426 -72.68 -10.57 26.82
N LEU A 427 -73.04 -9.59 26.00
CA LEU A 427 -74.15 -8.71 26.33
C LEU A 427 -75.45 -9.54 26.38
N LEU A 428 -76.27 -9.27 27.40
CA LEU A 428 -77.59 -9.87 27.52
C LEU A 428 -78.45 -9.48 26.31
N HIS A 429 -79.10 -10.47 25.70
CA HIS A 429 -80.01 -10.30 24.56
C HIS A 429 -81.05 -11.41 24.52
N ASP A 430 -82.13 -11.19 23.76
CA ASP A 430 -83.26 -12.11 23.62
C ASP A 430 -83.22 -12.85 22.27
N HIS A 431 -83.83 -14.03 22.22
CA HIS A 431 -84.07 -14.79 20.99
C HIS A 431 -85.57 -14.93 20.76
N GLU A 432 -86.03 -14.50 19.59
CA GLU A 432 -87.40 -14.78 19.13
C GLU A 432 -87.46 -16.18 18.51
N ALA A 433 -88.42 -16.99 18.94
CA ALA A 433 -88.68 -18.31 18.39
C ALA A 433 -90.14 -18.38 17.93
N GLU A 434 -90.34 -18.66 16.65
CA GLU A 434 -91.66 -18.88 16.07
C GLU A 434 -91.89 -20.38 15.89
N VAL A 435 -93.02 -20.89 16.38
CA VAL A 435 -93.49 -22.26 16.13
C VAL A 435 -94.74 -22.16 15.26
N LEU A 436 -94.60 -22.47 13.97
CA LEU A 436 -95.74 -22.55 13.06
C LEU A 436 -96.63 -23.75 13.43
N PRO A 437 -97.97 -23.63 13.44
CA PRO A 437 -98.85 -24.78 13.66
C PRO A 437 -98.60 -25.84 12.57
N GLY A 438 -98.48 -27.11 12.95
CA GLY A 438 -98.45 -28.23 12.01
C GLY A 438 -99.76 -28.41 11.22
N GLY A 439 -100.76 -27.57 11.50
CA GLY A 439 -102.11 -27.62 10.95
C GLY A 439 -102.93 -28.75 11.56
N ALA A 440 -104.25 -28.58 11.49
CA ALA A 440 -105.19 -29.66 11.80
C ALA A 440 -105.02 -30.81 10.80
N HIS A 441 -104.94 -32.04 11.31
CA HIS A 441 -104.79 -33.24 10.48
C HIS A 441 -105.57 -34.44 11.05
N ASP A 442 -105.96 -35.37 10.19
CA ASP A 442 -106.51 -36.69 10.51
C ASP A 442 -105.63 -37.81 9.90
N HIS A 443 -105.88 -39.06 10.29
CA HIS A 443 -105.17 -40.24 9.77
C HIS A 443 -106.18 -41.20 9.13
N GLU A 444 -105.85 -41.76 7.97
CA GLU A 444 -106.66 -42.74 7.24
C GLU A 444 -106.04 -44.14 7.38
N LEU A 445 -106.88 -45.13 7.68
CA LEU A 445 -106.51 -46.53 7.81
C LEU A 445 -107.37 -47.39 6.88
N GLU A 446 -106.75 -48.36 6.22
CA GLU A 446 -107.39 -49.28 5.29
C GLU A 446 -107.45 -50.69 5.89
N PHE A 447 -108.66 -51.28 5.95
CA PHE A 447 -108.92 -52.61 6.52
C PHE A 447 -109.43 -53.58 5.43
N PRO A 448 -108.76 -54.72 5.19
CA PRO A 448 -109.28 -55.76 4.31
C PRO A 448 -110.48 -56.47 4.94
N ARG A 449 -111.53 -56.69 4.12
CA ARG A 449 -112.77 -57.41 4.44
C ARG A 449 -112.74 -58.77 3.76
N ASP A 450 -113.12 -59.82 4.48
CA ASP A 450 -113.20 -61.19 3.95
C ASP A 450 -114.65 -61.70 3.92
N LEU A 451 -114.97 -62.62 3.01
CA LEU A 451 -116.33 -63.15 2.83
C LEU A 451 -116.44 -64.52 3.50
N VAL A 452 -117.33 -64.65 4.47
CA VAL A 452 -117.63 -65.94 5.13
C VAL A 452 -118.50 -66.82 4.21
N LYS A 453 -118.09 -68.07 3.98
CA LYS A 453 -118.93 -69.09 3.31
C LYS A 453 -119.83 -69.78 4.34
N GLN A 454 -121.13 -69.77 4.06
CA GLN A 454 -122.23 -70.40 4.81
C GLN A 454 -121.79 -71.63 5.64
N HIS A 455 -121.81 -71.51 6.97
CA HIS A 455 -121.78 -72.65 7.89
C HIS A 455 -123.20 -72.81 8.47
N ASP A 456 -123.73 -74.02 8.32
CA ASP A 456 -125.01 -74.50 8.78
C ASP A 456 -124.98 -74.74 10.30
N GLY A 457 -125.28 -73.71 11.08
CA GLY A 457 -125.59 -73.84 12.51
C GLY A 457 -124.96 -72.74 13.38
N GLU A 458 -125.83 -71.83 13.84
CA GLU A 458 -125.67 -70.64 14.68
C GLU A 458 -124.64 -70.70 15.83
N ASP A 459 -123.38 -70.38 15.55
CA ASP A 459 -122.53 -69.61 16.47
C ASP A 459 -122.45 -68.18 15.91
N ASP A 460 -123.16 -67.25 16.56
CA ASP A 460 -123.32 -65.86 16.16
C ASP A 460 -122.15 -65.03 16.73
N ASP A 461 -120.99 -65.07 16.07
CA ASP A 461 -119.76 -64.40 16.50
C ASP A 461 -119.25 -63.28 15.57
N ALA A 462 -120.15 -62.65 14.80
CA ALA A 462 -119.82 -61.55 13.87
C ALA A 462 -118.83 -60.51 14.43
N VAL A 463 -117.56 -60.62 14.03
CA VAL A 463 -116.48 -59.64 14.18
C VAL A 463 -116.35 -58.90 12.84
N ILE A 464 -116.05 -57.58 12.86
CA ILE A 464 -115.82 -56.75 11.66
C ILE A 464 -114.94 -57.51 10.65
N GLY A 465 -115.51 -57.84 9.48
CA GLY A 465 -114.94 -58.78 8.52
C GLY A 465 -115.84 -59.98 8.13
N ASP A 466 -117.12 -60.01 8.52
CA ASP A 466 -118.08 -61.07 8.19
C ASP A 466 -119.01 -60.73 7.01
N GLU A 467 -118.61 -59.78 6.16
CA GLU A 467 -119.57 -59.09 5.30
C GLU A 467 -119.77 -59.74 3.93
N ILE A 468 -120.92 -59.45 3.32
CA ILE A 468 -121.50 -60.17 2.16
C ILE A 468 -120.64 -60.10 0.88
N GLU A 469 -119.56 -59.29 0.85
CA GLU A 469 -118.64 -59.14 -0.29
C GLU A 469 -117.17 -58.91 0.14
N GLN A 470 -116.21 -59.53 -0.56
CA GLN A 470 -114.76 -59.30 -0.38
C GLN A 470 -114.33 -57.92 -0.89
N GLY A 471 -113.54 -57.18 -0.11
CA GLY A 471 -113.06 -55.85 -0.49
C GLY A 471 -112.22 -55.15 0.59
N THR A 472 -112.07 -53.82 0.50
CA THR A 472 -111.36 -53.03 1.52
C THR A 472 -112.21 -51.87 2.03
N GLN A 473 -112.14 -51.58 3.33
CA GLN A 473 -112.80 -50.44 3.96
C GLN A 473 -111.78 -49.42 4.45
N LEU A 474 -112.00 -48.15 4.14
CA LEU A 474 -111.22 -47.03 4.70
C LEU A 474 -111.95 -46.44 5.92
N VAL A 475 -111.20 -46.18 6.99
CA VAL A 475 -111.66 -45.50 8.21
C VAL A 475 -110.70 -44.37 8.53
N ARG A 476 -111.23 -43.18 8.80
CA ARG A 476 -110.43 -42.02 9.23
C ARG A 476 -110.63 -41.73 10.72
N THR A 477 -109.56 -41.32 11.38
CA THR A 477 -109.66 -40.77 12.75
C THR A 477 -110.32 -39.40 12.74
N SER A 478 -110.73 -38.89 13.90
CA SER A 478 -111.15 -37.49 14.03
C SER A 478 -109.97 -36.53 13.79
N MET A 479 -110.25 -35.36 13.22
CA MET A 479 -109.27 -34.29 13.01
C MET A 479 -108.71 -33.77 14.35
N ALA A 480 -107.39 -33.79 14.52
CA ALA A 480 -106.72 -33.15 15.64
C ALA A 480 -106.61 -31.63 15.39
N PRO A 481 -106.96 -30.75 16.35
CA PRO A 481 -106.85 -29.30 16.20
C PRO A 481 -105.40 -28.80 16.35
N ASP A 482 -105.19 -27.51 16.08
CA ASP A 482 -103.88 -26.87 16.25
C ASP A 482 -103.33 -27.06 17.67
N HIS A 483 -102.04 -27.39 17.78
CA HIS A 483 -101.35 -27.62 19.04
C HIS A 483 -99.97 -26.95 19.03
N THR A 484 -99.38 -26.79 20.23
CA THR A 484 -98.07 -26.16 20.42
C THR A 484 -96.94 -27.17 20.59
N HIS A 485 -95.74 -26.77 20.19
CA HIS A 485 -94.50 -27.51 20.47
C HIS A 485 -93.62 -26.76 21.47
N GLY A 486 -92.97 -27.48 22.37
CA GLY A 486 -91.95 -26.91 23.24
C GLY A 486 -90.65 -26.66 22.48
N VAL A 487 -90.08 -25.45 22.60
CA VAL A 487 -88.77 -25.11 22.03
C VAL A 487 -87.70 -25.29 23.10
N LYS A 488 -86.69 -26.12 22.82
CA LYS A 488 -85.48 -26.24 23.64
C LYS A 488 -84.29 -25.66 22.87
N VAL A 489 -83.82 -24.49 23.29
CA VAL A 489 -82.60 -23.90 22.73
C VAL A 489 -81.40 -24.46 23.47
N GLN A 490 -80.53 -25.18 22.75
CA GLN A 490 -79.25 -25.66 23.29
C GLN A 490 -78.19 -24.57 23.16
N ALA A 491 -77.18 -24.60 24.04
CA ALA A 491 -76.00 -23.75 23.85
C ALA A 491 -75.37 -24.07 22.49
N SER A 492 -75.07 -23.02 21.72
CA SER A 492 -74.39 -23.10 20.43
C SER A 492 -73.12 -22.25 20.48
N GLY A 493 -72.02 -22.72 19.89
CA GLY A 493 -70.71 -22.06 19.91
C GLY A 493 -69.62 -22.85 20.65
N GLY A 494 -68.46 -22.22 20.82
CA GLY A 494 -67.31 -22.80 21.53
C GLY A 494 -67.22 -22.36 23.00
N ASN A 495 -66.15 -22.77 23.69
CA ASN A 495 -65.91 -22.47 25.11
C ASN A 495 -65.50 -21.02 25.41
N GLU A 496 -65.36 -20.16 24.40
CA GLU A 496 -64.86 -18.80 24.53
C GLU A 496 -65.61 -17.87 23.56
N SER A 497 -66.03 -16.71 24.06
CA SER A 497 -66.55 -15.62 23.23
C SER A 497 -65.46 -14.57 23.02
N ARG A 498 -64.95 -14.46 21.79
CA ARG A 498 -63.93 -13.47 21.42
C ARG A 498 -64.06 -13.02 19.97
N PRO A 499 -63.60 -11.80 19.63
CA PRO A 499 -63.42 -11.42 18.23
C PRO A 499 -62.30 -12.25 17.59
N ARG A 500 -62.21 -12.20 16.25
CA ARG A 500 -61.04 -12.76 15.53
C ARG A 500 -59.76 -12.12 16.07
N SER A 501 -58.76 -12.94 16.39
CA SER A 501 -57.49 -12.46 16.96
C SER A 501 -56.28 -13.21 16.41
N ILE A 502 -55.11 -12.59 16.58
CA ILE A 502 -53.78 -13.15 16.28
C ILE A 502 -52.98 -13.17 17.58
N ALA A 503 -52.27 -14.27 17.86
CA ALA A 503 -51.42 -14.39 19.03
C ALA A 503 -50.00 -13.87 18.74
N LEU A 504 -49.54 -12.91 19.54
CA LEU A 504 -48.19 -12.36 19.52
C LEU A 504 -47.59 -12.45 20.93
N LEU A 505 -46.27 -12.47 21.04
CA LEU A 505 -45.58 -12.52 22.33
C LEU A 505 -45.67 -11.17 23.03
N ALA A 506 -46.47 -11.08 24.09
CA ALA A 506 -46.50 -9.93 24.97
C ALA A 506 -45.21 -9.85 25.81
N CYS A 507 -44.55 -8.69 25.76
CA CYS A 507 -43.36 -8.40 26.54
C CYS A 507 -43.49 -7.04 27.24
N ILE A 508 -42.79 -6.87 28.36
CA ILE A 508 -42.69 -5.62 29.12
C ILE A 508 -41.25 -5.12 29.11
N LYS A 509 -41.06 -3.83 28.85
CA LYS A 509 -39.74 -3.18 28.85
C LYS A 509 -39.21 -3.10 30.29
N TYR A 510 -37.96 -3.49 30.50
CA TYR A 510 -37.27 -3.35 31.79
C TYR A 510 -36.09 -2.40 31.75
#